data_AF-A0A951Q5R4-F1
#
_entry.id   AF-A0A951Q5R4-F1
#
_cell.length_a   1.000
_cell.length_b   1.000
_cell.length_c   1.000
_cell.angle_alpha   90.00
_cell.angle_beta   90.00
_cell.angle_gamma   90.00
#
_symmetry.space_group_name_H-M   'P 1'
#
loop_
_entity.id
_entity.type
_entity.pdbx_description
1 polymer ?
#
loop_
_entity_poly.entity_id
_entity_poly.type
_entity_poly.pdbx_seq_one_letter_code
_entity_poly.pdbx_strand_id
1 'polypeptide(L)'
;MSNPYSNKKKIRGWKKQIRKINYWKNYNLTLDIAKLHKSQRYYVKVTIDPWYRLVRRNPPIWYNRLILEALIEIYLNWHKTLQESGEPFYLKIWLFDHNFINSQVVAATGDWIVGYNNTFTKSNEARTFPFEKYKIHNFSLENFQWELYAQENYFYEKIDQLSEAEIHKIKQKAYRSGFLQNGDRYFAIKIGDVWIGTLRTLS
;
A
#
# COMPACT_ATOMS: atom_id res chain seq x y z
N MET A 1 44.14 -3.43 18.04
CA MET A 1 43.16 -4.40 17.50
C MET A 1 41.77 -3.76 17.56
N SER A 2 41.02 -3.73 16.45
CA SER A 2 39.74 -3.03 16.37
C SER A 2 38.61 -3.87 16.99
N ASN A 3 37.76 -3.25 17.83
CA ASN A 3 36.67 -3.93 18.55
C ASN A 3 35.68 -4.56 17.54
N PRO A 4 35.49 -5.90 17.55
CA PRO A 4 34.62 -6.60 16.61
C PRO A 4 33.13 -6.25 16.77
N TYR A 5 32.75 -5.59 17.87
CA TYR A 5 31.38 -5.12 18.15
C TYR A 5 31.14 -3.65 17.78
N SER A 6 31.99 -3.06 16.91
CA SER A 6 31.81 -1.67 16.48
C SER A 6 30.47 -1.45 15.75
N ASN A 7 29.63 -0.57 16.30
CA ASN A 7 28.36 -0.12 15.71
C ASN A 7 28.50 0.50 14.30
N LYS A 8 29.73 0.75 13.81
CA LYS A 8 30.02 1.26 12.47
C LYS A 8 29.43 0.38 11.35
N LYS A 9 29.40 -0.95 11.49
CA LYS A 9 28.79 -1.85 10.48
C LYS A 9 27.27 -1.68 10.40
N LYS A 10 26.58 -1.55 11.54
CA LYS A 10 25.13 -1.30 11.61
C LYS A 10 24.76 0.05 10.97
N ILE A 11 25.54 1.10 11.24
CA ILE A 11 25.35 2.44 10.64
C ILE A 11 25.54 2.39 9.11
N ARG A 12 26.60 1.72 8.61
CA ARG A 12 26.81 1.53 7.16
C ARG A 12 25.67 0.75 6.51
N GLY A 13 25.16 -0.28 7.19
CA GLY A 13 24.00 -1.06 6.77
C GLY A 13 22.78 -0.17 6.53
N TRP A 14 22.42 0.66 7.51
CA TRP A 14 21.28 1.57 7.39
C TRP A 14 21.47 2.65 6.33
N LYS A 15 22.67 3.23 6.20
CA LYS A 15 22.98 4.15 5.09
C LYS A 15 22.75 3.49 3.72
N LYS A 16 23.13 2.22 3.56
CA LYS A 16 22.85 1.47 2.33
C LYS A 16 21.35 1.31 2.09
N GLN A 17 20.57 1.00 3.13
CA GLN A 17 19.12 0.85 2.99
C GLN A 17 18.44 2.18 2.61
N ILE A 18 18.80 3.28 3.25
CA ILE A 18 18.29 4.62 2.91
C ILE A 18 18.56 4.96 1.44
N ARG A 19 19.76 4.65 0.92
CA ARG A 19 20.07 4.85 -0.50
C ARG A 19 19.16 4.04 -1.43
N LYS A 20 18.72 2.85 -1.01
CA LYS A 20 17.78 2.06 -1.82
C LYS A 20 16.40 2.70 -1.88
N ILE A 21 15.94 3.34 -0.79
CA ILE A 21 14.71 4.14 -0.83
C ILE A 21 14.85 5.23 -1.88
N ASN A 22 15.96 5.98 -1.86
CA ASN A 22 16.18 7.06 -2.83
C ASN A 22 16.25 6.55 -4.28
N TYR A 23 16.95 5.43 -4.52
CA TYR A 23 17.00 4.83 -5.85
C TYR A 23 15.62 4.39 -6.34
N TRP A 24 14.88 3.65 -5.50
CA TRP A 24 13.53 3.21 -5.80
C TRP A 24 12.59 4.39 -6.04
N LYS A 25 12.67 5.44 -5.21
CA LYS A 25 11.89 6.67 -5.37
C LYS A 25 12.17 7.32 -6.72
N ASN A 26 13.44 7.61 -7.01
CA ASN A 26 13.84 8.32 -8.21
C ASN A 26 13.45 7.55 -9.48
N TYR A 27 13.53 6.22 -9.46
CA TYR A 27 13.09 5.37 -10.56
C TYR A 27 11.58 5.48 -10.83
N ASN A 28 10.78 5.75 -9.81
CA ASN A 28 9.31 5.75 -9.86
C ASN A 28 8.70 7.17 -9.82
N LEU A 29 9.53 8.21 -9.75
CA LEU A 29 9.08 9.58 -9.54
C LEU A 29 8.20 10.08 -10.69
N THR A 30 8.58 9.75 -11.93
CA THR A 30 7.84 10.14 -13.13
C THR A 30 6.73 9.13 -13.42
N LEU A 31 5.53 9.62 -13.69
CA LEU A 31 4.40 8.79 -14.12
C LEU A 31 4.58 8.42 -15.60
N ASP A 32 4.50 7.12 -15.91
CA ASP A 32 4.48 6.64 -17.29
C ASP A 32 3.06 6.76 -17.87
N ILE A 33 2.76 7.95 -18.42
CA ILE A 33 1.45 8.29 -18.98
C ILE A 33 1.04 7.34 -20.11
N ALA A 34 1.99 6.94 -20.96
CA ALA A 34 1.72 6.02 -22.08
C ALA A 34 1.24 4.66 -21.57
N LYS A 35 1.87 4.12 -20.52
CA LYS A 35 1.38 2.90 -19.86
C LYS A 35 0.03 3.12 -19.20
N LEU A 36 -0.15 4.25 -18.49
CA LEU A 36 -1.42 4.57 -17.84
C LEU A 36 -2.58 4.60 -18.85
N HIS A 37 -2.46 5.26 -20.00
CA HIS A 37 -3.53 5.28 -21.00
C HIS A 37 -3.77 3.90 -21.62
N LYS A 38 -2.72 3.12 -21.84
CA LYS A 38 -2.83 1.78 -22.43
C LYS A 38 -3.58 0.80 -21.53
N SER A 39 -3.30 0.81 -20.22
CA SER A 39 -3.89 -0.13 -19.26
C SER A 39 -5.01 0.47 -18.40
N GLN A 40 -5.22 1.79 -18.47
CA GLN A 40 -6.08 2.60 -17.60
C GLN A 40 -5.71 2.53 -16.10
N ARG A 41 -4.56 1.92 -15.77
CA ARG A 41 -4.08 1.75 -14.40
C ARG A 41 -2.57 1.71 -14.34
N TYR A 42 -2.01 2.40 -13.35
CA TYR A 42 -0.58 2.40 -13.08
C TYR A 42 -0.34 2.43 -11.58
N TYR A 43 0.65 1.70 -11.08
CA TYR A 43 0.92 1.64 -9.65
C TYR A 43 2.40 1.39 -9.38
N VAL A 44 2.85 1.85 -8.22
CA VAL A 44 4.20 1.61 -7.71
C VAL A 44 4.11 0.96 -6.34
N LYS A 45 4.57 -0.29 -6.27
CA LYS A 45 4.69 -1.07 -5.03
C LYS A 45 6.03 -0.77 -4.36
N VAL A 46 6.06 -0.83 -3.03
CA VAL A 46 7.31 -0.80 -2.27
C VAL A 46 8.09 -2.10 -2.47
N THR A 47 9.05 -2.10 -3.40
CA THR A 47 9.84 -3.28 -3.78
C THR A 47 11.29 -3.21 -3.28
N ILE A 48 11.50 -2.73 -2.05
CA ILE A 48 12.83 -2.47 -1.50
C ILE A 48 13.35 -3.68 -0.72
N ASP A 49 14.44 -4.28 -1.21
CA ASP A 49 15.20 -5.30 -0.47
C ASP A 49 15.80 -4.78 0.84
N PRO A 50 15.84 -5.59 1.91
CA PRO A 50 15.49 -7.01 1.98
C PRO A 50 14.03 -7.27 2.37
N TRP A 51 13.21 -6.21 2.46
CA TRP A 51 11.87 -6.26 3.05
C TRP A 51 10.85 -6.82 2.08
N TYR A 52 11.04 -6.57 0.77
CA TYR A 52 10.25 -7.14 -0.32
C TYR A 52 10.94 -8.39 -0.90
N ARG A 53 10.90 -9.50 -0.16
CA ARG A 53 11.35 -10.83 -0.61
C ARG A 53 10.16 -11.81 -0.60
N LEU A 54 10.40 -13.06 -1.01
CA LEU A 54 9.43 -14.16 -0.91
C LEU A 54 8.74 -14.19 0.47
N VAL A 55 9.54 -14.14 1.54
CA VAL A 55 9.04 -13.90 2.89
C VAL A 55 9.15 -12.41 3.17
N ARG A 56 8.01 -11.71 3.10
CA ARG A 56 7.94 -10.27 3.39
C ARG A 56 8.14 -10.02 4.88
N ARG A 57 8.86 -8.95 5.19
CA ARG A 57 9.13 -8.51 6.55
C ARG A 57 8.87 -7.02 6.66
N ASN A 58 8.31 -6.58 7.77
CA ASN A 58 8.17 -5.16 8.03
C ASN A 58 9.49 -4.59 8.56
N PRO A 59 9.97 -3.47 7.99
CA PRO A 59 11.09 -2.77 8.58
C PRO A 59 10.65 -2.04 9.86
N PRO A 60 11.62 -1.57 10.66
CA PRO A 60 11.33 -0.71 11.82
C PRO A 60 10.53 0.53 11.43
N ILE A 61 9.73 1.05 12.38
CA ILE A 61 8.81 2.17 12.13
C ILE A 61 9.49 3.43 11.57
N TRP A 62 10.70 3.76 12.04
CA TRP A 62 11.44 4.91 11.53
C TRP A 62 11.81 4.77 10.05
N TYR A 63 11.99 3.54 9.55
CA TYR A 63 12.28 3.27 8.15
C TYR A 63 11.00 3.28 7.30
N ASN A 64 9.86 2.84 7.87
CA ASN A 64 8.54 3.02 7.24
C ASN A 64 8.24 4.51 7.01
N ARG A 65 8.59 5.39 7.95
CA ARG A 65 8.45 6.85 7.78
C ARG A 65 9.22 7.37 6.57
N LEU A 66 10.45 6.93 6.37
CA LEU A 66 11.25 7.30 5.18
C LEU A 66 10.64 6.77 3.87
N ILE A 67 10.07 5.56 3.88
CA ILE A 67 9.35 5.03 2.71
C ILE A 67 8.08 5.83 2.46
N LEU A 68 7.35 6.23 3.51
CA LEU A 68 6.15 7.06 3.39
C LEU A 68 6.46 8.43 2.80
N GLU A 69 7.55 9.09 3.23
CA GLU A 69 8.03 10.33 2.60
C GLU A 69 8.25 10.11 1.10
N ALA A 70 8.93 9.02 0.72
CA ALA A 70 9.16 8.71 -0.69
C ALA A 70 7.86 8.40 -1.48
N LEU A 71 6.89 7.71 -0.87
CA LEU A 71 5.56 7.48 -1.47
C LEU A 71 4.82 8.79 -1.70
N ILE A 72 4.89 9.73 -0.77
CA ILE A 72 4.28 11.06 -0.88
C ILE A 72 4.94 11.87 -2.00
N GLU A 73 6.27 11.86 -2.10
CA GLU A 73 6.96 12.53 -3.21
C GLU A 73 6.56 11.98 -4.58
N ILE A 74 6.47 10.64 -4.72
CA ILE A 74 5.96 10.00 -5.93
C ILE A 74 4.51 10.44 -6.21
N TYR A 75 3.65 10.37 -5.19
CA TYR A 75 2.26 10.79 -5.29
C TYR A 75 2.15 12.23 -5.79
N LEU A 76 2.87 13.18 -5.18
CA LEU A 76 2.77 14.60 -5.51
C LEU A 76 3.25 14.88 -6.94
N ASN A 77 4.31 14.20 -7.39
CA ASN A 77 4.79 14.36 -8.76
C ASN A 77 3.80 13.78 -9.79
N TRP A 78 3.20 12.62 -9.48
CA TRP A 78 2.14 12.03 -10.31
C TRP A 78 0.89 12.90 -10.31
N HIS A 79 0.51 13.47 -9.16
CA HIS A 79 -0.64 14.35 -9.03
C HIS A 79 -0.49 15.57 -9.94
N LYS A 80 0.67 16.22 -9.94
CA LYS A 80 0.97 17.33 -10.86
C LYS A 80 0.76 16.90 -12.32
N THR A 81 1.34 15.76 -12.70
CA THR A 81 1.26 15.23 -14.07
C THR A 81 -0.19 14.93 -14.49
N LEU A 82 -0.99 14.35 -13.59
CA LEU A 82 -2.39 14.02 -13.85
C LEU A 82 -3.31 15.26 -13.84
N GLN A 83 -2.99 16.27 -13.03
CA GLN A 83 -3.71 17.54 -13.08
C GLN A 83 -3.50 18.26 -14.41
N GLU A 84 -2.28 18.22 -14.95
CA GLU A 84 -1.93 18.83 -16.23
C GLU A 84 -2.63 18.15 -17.43
N SER A 85 -3.03 16.88 -17.31
CA SER A 85 -3.78 16.21 -18.39
C SER A 85 -5.24 16.66 -18.47
N GLY A 86 -5.81 17.21 -17.38
CA GLY A 86 -7.21 17.65 -17.32
C GLY A 86 -8.25 16.53 -17.34
N GLU A 87 -7.83 15.26 -17.38
CA GLU A 87 -8.72 14.10 -17.38
C GLU A 87 -9.14 13.71 -15.95
N PRO A 88 -10.36 13.17 -15.73
CA PRO A 88 -10.70 12.54 -14.46
C PRO A 88 -9.74 11.40 -14.13
N PHE A 89 -9.18 11.43 -12.93
CA PHE A 89 -8.25 10.40 -12.46
C PHE A 89 -8.56 9.96 -11.02
N TYR A 90 -8.18 8.73 -10.73
CA TYR A 90 -7.97 8.23 -9.38
C TYR A 90 -6.49 8.31 -9.08
N LEU A 91 -6.09 8.95 -7.98
CA LEU A 91 -4.74 8.89 -7.46
C LEU A 91 -4.80 8.79 -5.93
N LYS A 92 -4.32 7.66 -5.37
CA LYS A 92 -4.34 7.42 -3.93
C LYS A 92 -3.06 6.73 -3.45
N ILE A 93 -2.71 6.95 -2.19
CA ILE A 93 -1.71 6.15 -1.46
C ILE A 93 -2.46 5.05 -0.71
N TRP A 94 -2.07 3.80 -0.91
CA TRP A 94 -2.56 2.67 -0.12
C TRP A 94 -1.49 2.32 0.91
N LEU A 95 -1.74 2.66 2.17
CA LEU A 95 -0.80 2.47 3.27
C LEU A 95 -1.26 1.31 4.15
N PHE A 96 -0.59 0.16 4.03
CA PHE A 96 -0.95 -1.05 4.78
C PHE A 96 -0.33 -0.98 6.18
N ASP A 97 -1.14 -0.87 7.23
CA ASP A 97 -0.62 -0.55 8.57
C ASP A 97 0.21 -1.71 9.16
N HIS A 98 -0.31 -2.93 9.04
CA HIS A 98 0.35 -4.15 9.52
C HIS A 98 1.33 -4.73 8.51
N ASN A 99 1.10 -4.54 7.22
CA ASN A 99 1.92 -5.12 6.14
C ASN A 99 2.55 -4.01 5.29
N PHE A 100 3.28 -3.10 5.94
CA PHE A 100 3.70 -1.82 5.37
C PHE A 100 4.38 -1.91 4.00
N ILE A 101 5.16 -2.96 3.76
CA ILE A 101 5.86 -3.17 2.49
C ILE A 101 4.91 -3.49 1.32
N ASN A 102 3.65 -3.80 1.58
CA ASN A 102 2.62 -3.90 0.53
C ASN A 102 2.08 -2.52 0.09
N SER A 103 2.51 -1.44 0.75
CA SER A 103 2.06 -0.08 0.42
C SER A 103 2.45 0.33 -0.99
N GLN A 104 1.63 1.21 -1.57
CA GLN A 104 1.76 1.62 -2.96
C GLN A 104 1.10 2.96 -3.26
N VAL A 105 1.56 3.61 -4.32
CA VAL A 105 0.84 4.70 -5.00
C VAL A 105 0.09 4.09 -6.18
N VAL A 106 -1.19 4.43 -6.35
CA VAL A 106 -2.06 3.87 -7.39
C VAL A 106 -2.74 4.99 -8.14
N ALA A 107 -2.58 4.96 -9.47
CA ALA A 107 -3.23 5.84 -10.43
C ALA A 107 -4.17 5.04 -11.35
N ALA A 108 -5.30 5.61 -11.71
CA ALA A 108 -6.17 5.07 -12.75
C ALA A 108 -6.96 6.16 -13.47
N THR A 109 -7.40 5.83 -14.67
CA THR A 109 -8.30 6.64 -15.52
C THR A 109 -9.43 5.76 -16.05
N GLY A 110 -10.48 6.36 -16.62
CA GLY A 110 -11.61 5.63 -17.19
C GLY A 110 -12.28 4.66 -16.21
N ASP A 111 -12.64 3.47 -16.69
CA ASP A 111 -13.42 2.48 -15.94
C ASP A 111 -12.70 1.94 -14.69
N TRP A 112 -11.36 1.96 -14.69
CA TRP A 112 -10.57 1.50 -13.54
C TRP A 112 -10.66 2.42 -12.32
N ILE A 113 -11.16 3.66 -12.49
CA ILE A 113 -11.50 4.54 -11.36
C ILE A 113 -12.54 3.84 -10.46
N VAL A 114 -13.60 3.30 -11.07
CA VAL A 114 -14.67 2.58 -10.33
C VAL A 114 -14.11 1.29 -9.71
N GLY A 115 -13.30 0.55 -10.47
CA GLY A 115 -12.65 -0.67 -9.97
C GLY A 115 -11.81 -0.42 -8.72
N TYR A 116 -10.99 0.63 -8.70
CA TYR A 116 -10.15 0.94 -7.55
C TYR A 116 -10.91 1.54 -6.36
N ASN A 117 -11.97 2.31 -6.59
CA ASN A 117 -12.82 2.79 -5.50
C ASN A 117 -13.49 1.64 -4.73
N ASN A 118 -13.69 0.48 -5.38
CA ASN A 118 -14.32 -0.70 -4.79
C ASN A 118 -13.33 -1.80 -4.38
N THR A 119 -12.01 -1.53 -4.35
CA THR A 119 -10.99 -2.56 -4.07
C THR A 119 -11.01 -3.03 -2.61
N PHE A 120 -11.33 -2.16 -1.66
CA PHE A 120 -11.32 -2.51 -0.24
C PHE A 120 -12.68 -2.29 0.41
N THR A 121 -13.02 -3.14 1.37
CA THR A 121 -14.19 -2.96 2.23
C THR A 121 -13.90 -1.84 3.25
N LYS A 122 -14.75 -0.82 3.29
CA LYS A 122 -14.62 0.27 4.26
C LYS A 122 -14.74 -0.30 5.68
N SER A 123 -13.86 0.15 6.58
CA SER A 123 -13.94 -0.26 7.98
C SER A 123 -15.09 0.48 8.67
N ASN A 124 -15.87 -0.25 9.48
CA ASN A 124 -16.90 0.34 10.34
C ASN A 124 -16.29 0.94 11.64
N GLU A 125 -15.00 0.74 11.86
CA GLU A 125 -14.32 1.23 13.05
C GLU A 125 -14.04 2.73 12.93
N ALA A 126 -14.48 3.50 13.93
CA ALA A 126 -14.16 4.92 14.06
C ALA A 126 -12.74 5.13 14.60
N ARG A 127 -11.72 4.80 13.80
CA ARG A 127 -10.31 5.09 14.09
C ARG A 127 -9.82 6.26 13.25
N THR A 128 -8.99 7.10 13.85
CA THR A 128 -8.28 8.17 13.15
C THR A 128 -6.95 7.65 12.61
N PHE A 129 -6.45 8.30 11.56
CA PHE A 129 -5.14 7.97 11.02
C PHE A 129 -4.06 8.19 12.10
N PRO A 130 -3.13 7.24 12.28
CA PRO A 130 -2.16 7.32 13.38
C PRO A 130 -1.00 8.27 13.04
N PHE A 131 -1.26 9.58 13.06
CA PHE A 131 -0.31 10.63 12.68
C PHE A 131 1.04 10.52 13.42
N GLU A 132 1.02 10.31 14.74
CA GLU A 132 2.25 10.18 15.54
C GLU A 132 3.10 8.95 15.15
N LYS A 133 2.45 7.84 14.78
CA LYS A 133 3.14 6.64 14.29
C LYS A 133 3.92 6.95 13.00
N TYR A 134 3.33 7.74 12.11
CA TYR A 134 3.86 8.03 10.78
C TYR A 134 4.44 9.44 10.62
N LYS A 135 4.71 10.14 11.72
CA LYS A 135 5.27 11.50 11.70
C LYS A 135 6.54 11.58 10.85
N ILE A 136 6.51 12.47 9.86
CA ILE A 136 7.58 12.75 8.90
C ILE A 136 7.90 14.25 8.92
N HIS A 137 9.11 14.63 8.48
CA HIS A 137 9.59 15.99 8.69
C HIS A 137 9.31 16.93 7.52
N ASN A 138 9.28 16.39 6.31
CA ASN A 138 9.26 17.21 5.09
C ASN A 138 7.86 17.44 4.53
N PHE A 139 6.82 16.89 5.16
CA PHE A 139 5.45 17.00 4.70
C PHE A 139 4.44 16.81 5.83
N SER A 140 3.32 17.54 5.80
CA SER A 140 2.21 17.39 6.75
C SER A 140 1.21 16.36 6.24
N LEU A 141 1.09 15.22 6.93
CA LEU A 141 0.15 14.15 6.55
C LEU A 141 -1.30 14.59 6.66
N GLU A 142 -1.57 15.67 7.38
CA GLU A 142 -2.87 16.33 7.54
C GLU A 142 -3.37 16.94 6.23
N ASN A 143 -2.46 17.23 5.28
CA ASN A 143 -2.80 17.63 3.91
C ASN A 143 -3.50 16.51 3.12
N PHE A 144 -3.46 15.27 3.62
CA PHE A 144 -4.23 14.15 3.07
C PHE A 144 -5.48 13.90 3.90
N GLN A 145 -6.55 13.52 3.21
CA GLN A 145 -7.67 12.81 3.79
C GLN A 145 -7.34 11.32 3.80
N TRP A 146 -7.34 10.72 4.99
CA TRP A 146 -7.07 9.30 5.20
C TRP A 146 -8.35 8.58 5.60
N GLU A 147 -8.68 7.52 4.88
CA GLU A 147 -9.84 6.68 5.15
C GLU A 147 -9.39 5.26 5.53
N LEU A 148 -10.04 4.66 6.53
CA LEU A 148 -9.72 3.32 7.01
C LEU A 148 -10.52 2.24 6.26
N TYR A 149 -9.79 1.25 5.75
CA TYR A 149 -10.35 0.06 5.11
C TYR A 149 -9.74 -1.21 5.69
N ALA A 150 -10.44 -2.34 5.51
CA ALA A 150 -9.93 -3.64 5.90
C ALA A 150 -8.93 -4.18 4.86
N GLN A 151 -7.78 -4.67 5.34
CA GLN A 151 -6.92 -5.54 4.54
C GLN A 151 -7.44 -6.97 4.64
N GLU A 152 -7.79 -7.57 3.51
CA GLU A 152 -8.46 -8.86 3.48
C GLU A 152 -7.70 -9.86 2.61
N ASN A 153 -7.67 -11.11 3.08
CA ASN A 153 -7.35 -12.26 2.23
C ASN A 153 -8.65 -12.99 1.89
N TYR A 154 -8.77 -13.33 0.61
CA TYR A 154 -9.88 -14.10 0.08
C TYR A 154 -9.45 -15.54 -0.13
N PHE A 155 -10.30 -16.46 0.29
CA PHE A 155 -10.20 -17.89 0.06
C PHE A 155 -11.44 -18.34 -0.67
N TYR A 156 -11.28 -19.15 -1.71
CA TYR A 156 -12.33 -19.60 -2.60
C TYR A 156 -12.44 -21.12 -2.52
N GLU A 157 -13.63 -21.61 -2.20
CA GLU A 157 -13.86 -23.02 -1.91
C GLU A 157 -13.42 -23.94 -3.05
N LYS A 158 -13.89 -23.66 -4.27
CA LYS A 158 -13.57 -24.47 -5.46
C LYS A 158 -12.28 -24.05 -6.13
N ILE A 159 -12.05 -22.74 -6.30
CA ILE A 159 -10.86 -22.24 -6.99
C ILE A 159 -9.57 -22.63 -6.23
N ASP A 160 -9.56 -22.49 -4.90
CA ASP A 160 -8.40 -22.86 -4.08
C ASP A 160 -8.42 -24.34 -3.67
N GLN A 161 -9.44 -25.10 -4.09
CA GLN A 161 -9.62 -26.53 -3.83
C GLN A 161 -9.53 -26.86 -2.32
N LEU A 162 -10.24 -26.10 -1.50
CA LEU A 162 -10.18 -26.21 -0.05
C LEU A 162 -10.85 -27.50 0.44
N SER A 163 -10.19 -28.22 1.35
CA SER A 163 -10.79 -29.35 2.05
C SER A 163 -11.86 -28.90 3.05
N GLU A 164 -12.75 -29.82 3.45
CA GLU A 164 -13.77 -29.53 4.48
C GLU A 164 -13.16 -29.04 5.80
N ALA A 165 -12.01 -29.61 6.19
CA ALA A 165 -11.29 -29.21 7.39
C ALA A 165 -10.72 -27.78 7.29
N GLU A 166 -10.25 -27.37 6.11
CA GLU A 166 -9.78 -26.00 5.85
C GLU A 166 -10.96 -25.02 5.82
N ILE A 167 -12.05 -25.37 5.15
CA ILE A 167 -13.28 -24.58 5.13
C ILE A 167 -13.78 -24.34 6.55
N HIS A 168 -13.81 -25.38 7.39
CA HIS A 168 -14.23 -25.26 8.79
C HIS A 168 -13.35 -24.27 9.57
N LYS A 169 -12.02 -24.37 9.43
CA LYS A 169 -11.06 -23.44 10.06
C LYS A 169 -11.19 -22.00 9.55
N ILE A 170 -11.39 -21.82 8.24
CA ILE A 170 -11.53 -20.51 7.61
C ILE A 170 -12.85 -19.87 8.04
N LYS A 171 -13.96 -20.61 8.06
CA LYS A 171 -15.27 -20.12 8.52
C LYS A 171 -15.22 -19.53 9.92
N GLN A 172 -14.47 -20.13 10.85
CA GLN A 172 -14.32 -19.61 12.21
C GLN A 172 -13.58 -18.27 12.28
N LYS A 173 -12.78 -17.94 11.26
CA LYS A 173 -11.98 -16.70 11.18
C LYS A 173 -12.53 -15.68 10.18
N ALA A 174 -13.41 -16.12 9.28
CA ALA A 174 -13.94 -15.29 8.22
C ALA A 174 -14.81 -14.19 8.82
N TYR A 175 -14.50 -12.95 8.48
CA TYR A 175 -15.33 -11.81 8.88
C TYR A 175 -16.53 -11.65 7.94
N ARG A 176 -16.42 -12.19 6.70
CA ARG A 176 -17.48 -12.20 5.68
C ARG A 176 -17.34 -13.43 4.78
N SER A 177 -18.47 -13.88 4.23
CA SER A 177 -18.49 -14.89 3.17
C SER A 177 -19.62 -14.59 2.19
N GLY A 178 -19.56 -15.18 1.00
CA GLY A 178 -20.60 -15.04 0.00
C GLY A 178 -20.34 -15.94 -1.20
N PHE A 179 -21.02 -15.66 -2.31
CA PHE A 179 -20.88 -16.41 -3.55
C PHE A 179 -20.43 -15.49 -4.69
N LEU A 180 -19.57 -16.02 -5.54
CA LEU A 180 -19.24 -15.45 -6.84
C LEU A 180 -20.35 -15.77 -7.86
N GLN A 181 -20.35 -15.08 -9.01
CA GLN A 181 -21.34 -15.32 -10.07
C GLN A 181 -21.31 -16.76 -10.62
N ASN A 182 -20.15 -17.42 -10.57
CA ASN A 182 -19.98 -18.82 -10.97
C ASN A 182 -20.44 -19.83 -9.88
N GLY A 183 -21.03 -19.34 -8.78
CA GLY A 183 -21.49 -20.16 -7.66
C GLY A 183 -20.38 -20.71 -6.77
N ASP A 184 -19.13 -20.25 -6.91
CA ASP A 184 -18.07 -20.56 -5.95
C ASP A 184 -18.23 -19.72 -4.68
N ARG A 185 -18.00 -20.34 -3.53
CA ARG A 185 -18.11 -19.68 -2.24
C ARG A 185 -16.77 -19.04 -1.89
N TYR A 186 -16.80 -17.78 -1.46
CA TYR A 186 -15.63 -17.11 -0.92
C TYR A 186 -15.76 -16.86 0.58
N PHE A 187 -14.60 -16.82 1.24
CA PHE A 187 -14.43 -16.42 2.62
C PHE A 187 -13.39 -15.31 2.67
N ALA A 188 -13.73 -14.19 3.30
CA ALA A 188 -12.83 -13.07 3.48
C ALA A 188 -12.37 -13.04 4.94
N ILE A 189 -11.05 -13.03 5.16
CA ILE A 189 -10.42 -12.93 6.47
C ILE A 189 -9.71 -11.57 6.57
N LYS A 190 -10.03 -10.78 7.60
CA LYS A 190 -9.33 -9.53 7.88
C LYS A 190 -7.95 -9.86 8.44
N ILE A 191 -6.91 -9.43 7.75
CA ILE A 191 -5.50 -9.67 8.11
C ILE A 191 -4.75 -8.38 8.50
N GLY A 192 -5.44 -7.25 8.50
CA GLY A 192 -4.89 -5.96 8.87
C GLY A 192 -5.78 -4.81 8.42
N ASP A 193 -5.19 -3.62 8.37
CA ASP A 193 -5.85 -2.40 7.94
C ASP A 193 -5.08 -1.74 6.80
N VAL A 194 -5.81 -1.04 5.95
CA VAL A 194 -5.24 -0.19 4.90
C VAL A 194 -5.80 1.21 5.05
N TRP A 195 -4.90 2.19 5.17
CA TRP A 195 -5.26 3.60 5.09
C TRP A 195 -5.15 4.08 3.66
N ILE A 196 -6.24 4.60 3.13
CA ILE A 196 -6.31 5.11 1.76
C ILE A 196 -6.21 6.63 1.84
N GLY A 197 -5.09 7.18 1.38
CA GLY A 197 -4.77 8.60 1.42
C GLY A 197 -5.05 9.28 0.08
N THR A 198 -5.79 10.38 0.11
CA THR A 198 -5.99 11.28 -1.04
C THR A 198 -5.63 12.70 -0.61
N LEU A 199 -4.92 13.45 -1.44
CA LEU A 199 -4.61 14.85 -1.14
C LEU A 199 -5.92 15.64 -1.01
N ARG A 200 -6.04 16.48 0.02
CA ARG A 200 -7.19 17.37 0.16
C ARG A 200 -7.14 18.38 -0.99
N THR A 201 -8.22 18.46 -1.76
CA THR A 201 -8.43 19.60 -2.63
C THR A 201 -8.63 20.82 -1.74
N LEU A 202 -7.81 21.86 -1.94
CA LEU A 202 -8.13 23.17 -1.37
C LEU A 202 -9.42 23.62 -2.06
N SER A 203 -10.52 23.67 -1.29
CA SER A 203 -11.79 24.25 -1.70
C SER A 203 -11.69 25.75 -1.85
#